data_AF-A0A0P0P0V0-F1
#
_entry.id   AF-A0A0P0P0V0-F1
#
_cell.length_a   1.000
_cell.length_b   1.000
_cell.length_c   1.000
_cell.angle_alpha   90.00
_cell.angle_beta   90.00
_cell.angle_gamma   90.00
#
_symmetry.space_group_name_H-M   'P 1'
#
loop_
_entity.id
_entity.type
_entity.pdbx_description
1 polymer ?
#
loop_
_entity_poly.entity_id
_entity_poly.type
_entity_poly.pdbx_seq_one_letter_code
_entity_poly.pdbx_strand_id
1 'polypeptide(L)'
;MYLLLLALAQGPAPQEAQAALQSCEMTSKGWVCHYQIPSVTVVRPLDAAATSATPGETTSATPPAAAPDTRPSADKADSALAARQARLIANCADATWLSLCLPGDRREAKILREAAQAAATLRGKVTALLSESRCDEAVKTALAGGNMALAREARDFCKP
;
A
#
# COMPACT_ATOMS: atom_id res chain seq x y z
N MET A 1 -1.47 39.18 36.32
CA MET A 1 -0.16 38.51 36.50
C MET A 1 -0.39 37.11 37.03
N TYR A 2 -0.79 36.17 36.17
CA TYR A 2 -0.89 34.73 36.46
C TYR A 2 -0.82 34.01 35.11
N LEU A 3 0.39 34.01 34.55
CA LEU A 3 0.71 33.47 33.22
C LEU A 3 2.04 32.73 33.39
N LEU A 4 2.02 31.59 34.07
CA LEU A 4 3.15 30.68 34.22
C LEU A 4 2.66 29.46 35.00
N LEU A 5 2.34 28.38 34.29
CA LEU A 5 2.46 26.98 34.72
C LEU A 5 2.06 26.04 33.56
N LEU A 6 2.62 26.32 32.39
CA LEU A 6 2.70 25.39 31.25
C LEU A 6 4.17 25.03 31.07
N ALA A 7 4.65 24.03 31.80
CA ALA A 7 5.85 23.27 31.45
C ALA A 7 6.02 22.16 32.48
N LEU A 8 5.86 20.91 32.04
CA LEU A 8 6.49 19.67 32.54
C LEU A 8 5.55 18.47 32.28
N ALA A 9 5.28 18.22 31.01
CA ALA A 9 4.85 16.91 30.54
C ALA A 9 5.44 16.67 29.15
N GLN A 10 6.77 16.83 29.03
CA GLN A 10 7.51 16.29 27.90
C GLN A 10 8.02 14.91 28.33
N GLY A 11 7.18 13.89 28.16
CA GLY A 11 7.67 12.52 28.09
C GLY A 11 8.56 12.37 26.85
N PRO A 12 9.60 11.53 26.87
CA PRO A 12 10.43 11.31 25.70
C PRO A 12 9.56 10.80 24.55
N ALA A 13 9.60 11.51 23.41
CA ALA A 13 8.96 11.05 22.19
C ALA A 13 9.50 9.64 21.85
N PRO A 14 8.66 8.73 21.33
CA PRO A 14 9.16 7.47 20.81
C PRO A 14 10.15 7.80 19.69
N GLN A 15 11.44 7.52 19.94
CA GLN A 15 12.44 7.59 18.89
C GLN A 15 12.07 6.48 17.88
N GLU A 16 11.41 6.87 16.81
CA GLU A 16 11.22 5.98 15.66
C GLU A 16 12.62 5.58 15.19
N ALA A 17 12.97 4.31 15.42
CA ALA A 17 14.20 3.73 14.96
C ALA A 17 14.16 3.66 13.42
N GLN A 18 14.67 4.70 12.77
CA GLN A 18 14.71 4.77 11.32
C GLN A 18 15.76 3.79 10.79
N ALA A 19 15.35 2.90 9.89
CA ALA A 19 16.25 1.98 9.21
C ALA A 19 17.22 2.77 8.33
N ALA A 20 18.51 2.62 8.59
CA ALA A 20 19.55 3.26 7.78
C ALA A 20 19.78 2.43 6.50
N LEU A 21 19.70 3.09 5.35
CA LEU A 21 20.02 2.48 4.06
C LEU A 21 21.54 2.25 3.99
N GLN A 22 21.97 1.00 3.88
CA GLN A 22 23.40 0.68 3.81
C GLN A 22 23.92 0.73 2.38
N SER A 23 23.24 0.06 1.46
CA SER A 23 23.67 -0.01 0.07
C SER A 23 22.51 -0.40 -0.83
N CYS A 24 22.44 0.18 -2.02
CA CYS A 24 21.60 -0.31 -3.10
C CYS A 24 22.49 -0.84 -4.21
N GLU A 25 22.24 -2.07 -4.64
CA GLU A 25 22.94 -2.71 -5.75
C GLU A 25 21.97 -3.01 -6.90
N MET A 26 22.47 -2.91 -8.12
CA MET A 26 21.69 -3.21 -9.33
C MET A 26 21.91 -4.68 -9.71
N THR A 27 20.89 -5.51 -9.53
CA THR A 27 20.92 -6.92 -9.93
C THR A 27 20.23 -7.11 -11.30
N SER A 28 20.40 -8.28 -11.93
CA SER A 28 19.74 -8.61 -13.20
C SER A 28 18.20 -8.63 -13.12
N LYS A 29 17.64 -8.59 -11.91
CA LYS A 29 16.20 -8.53 -11.64
C LYS A 29 15.72 -7.15 -11.15
N GLY A 30 16.62 -6.17 -11.03
CA GLY A 30 16.33 -4.80 -10.58
C GLY A 30 17.18 -4.34 -9.39
N TRP A 31 16.90 -3.14 -8.92
CA TRP A 31 17.55 -2.55 -7.75
C TRP A 31 17.15 -3.28 -6.47
N VAL A 32 18.14 -3.71 -5.70
CA VAL A 32 17.97 -4.30 -4.37
C VAL A 32 18.66 -3.39 -3.37
N CYS A 33 17.90 -2.87 -2.40
CA CYS A 33 18.41 -2.01 -1.34
C CYS A 33 18.45 -2.79 -0.02
N HIS A 34 19.63 -2.80 0.59
CA HIS A 34 19.88 -3.41 1.89
C HIS A 34 19.72 -2.35 2.97
N TYR A 35 18.81 -2.62 3.91
CA TYR A 35 18.54 -1.74 5.06
C TYR A 35 18.97 -2.45 6.33
N GLN A 36 19.67 -1.71 7.20
CA GLN A 36 19.98 -2.20 8.54
C GLN A 36 18.96 -1.63 9.54
N ILE A 37 18.19 -2.54 10.14
CA ILE A 37 17.26 -2.19 11.21
C ILE A 37 18.04 -2.26 12.52
N PRO A 38 18.22 -1.14 13.26
CA PRO A 38 18.89 -1.21 14.55
C PRO A 38 18.02 -1.97 15.55
N SER A 39 18.59 -2.99 16.19
CA SER A 39 17.92 -3.74 17.25
C SER A 39 17.78 -2.86 18.49
N VAL A 40 16.62 -2.24 18.68
CA VAL A 40 16.32 -1.51 19.91
C VAL A 40 16.13 -2.54 21.02
N THR A 41 17.13 -2.70 21.89
CA THR A 41 16.98 -3.43 23.15
C THR A 41 16.05 -2.64 24.06
N VAL A 42 14.80 -3.05 24.13
CA VAL A 42 13.87 -2.59 25.16
C VAL A 42 14.38 -3.15 26.49
N VAL A 43 15.08 -2.32 27.26
CA VAL A 43 15.48 -2.66 28.63
C VAL A 43 14.21 -2.67 29.48
N ARG A 44 13.67 -3.88 29.71
CA ARG A 44 12.65 -4.10 30.73
C ARG A 44 13.32 -4.01 32.10
N PRO A 45 12.85 -3.17 33.04
CA PRO A 45 13.38 -3.14 34.40
C PRO A 45 13.26 -4.51 35.05
N LEU A 46 14.31 -4.86 35.78
CA LEU A 46 14.61 -6.11 36.48
C LEU A 46 13.40 -6.65 37.26
N ASP A 47 12.96 -7.86 36.91
CA ASP A 47 12.46 -8.83 37.88
C ASP A 47 12.83 -10.25 37.42
N ALA A 48 13.25 -11.02 38.40
CA ALA A 48 14.08 -12.21 38.31
C ALA A 48 13.42 -13.41 37.61
N ALA A 49 14.20 -14.13 36.81
CA ALA A 49 14.59 -15.53 37.09
C ALA A 49 15.32 -16.12 35.88
N ALA A 50 16.55 -16.53 36.13
CA ALA A 50 17.39 -17.26 35.21
C ALA A 50 16.80 -18.64 34.88
N THR A 51 16.88 -19.05 33.63
CA THR A 51 17.16 -20.46 33.29
C THR A 51 17.98 -20.46 32.02
N SER A 52 19.26 -20.72 32.21
CA SER A 52 20.23 -21.13 31.20
C SER A 52 19.78 -22.46 30.59
N ALA A 53 19.64 -22.49 29.27
CA ALA A 53 19.58 -23.73 28.48
C ALA A 53 20.77 -23.74 27.51
N THR A 54 21.63 -24.72 27.76
CA THR A 54 22.87 -25.11 27.08
C THR A 54 22.70 -25.27 25.55
N PRO A 55 23.74 -24.98 24.73
CA PRO A 55 23.69 -25.23 23.29
C PRO A 55 23.82 -26.73 23.01
N GLY A 56 22.78 -27.32 22.42
CA GLY A 56 22.73 -28.73 22.03
C GLY A 56 22.47 -28.88 20.54
N GLU A 57 23.47 -29.41 19.87
CA GLU A 57 23.42 -30.29 18.70
C GLU A 57 22.90 -29.76 17.35
N THR A 58 23.88 -29.53 16.47
CA THR A 58 23.78 -29.55 15.02
C THR A 58 23.18 -30.87 14.54
N THR A 59 21.88 -30.87 14.26
CA THR A 59 21.27 -31.89 13.38
C THR A 59 21.17 -31.28 11.98
N SER A 60 22.02 -31.77 11.07
CA SER A 60 21.91 -31.50 9.64
C SER A 60 20.56 -32.02 9.13
N ALA A 61 19.60 -31.11 8.99
CA ALA A 61 18.32 -31.39 8.35
C ALA A 61 18.50 -31.35 6.82
N THR A 62 18.27 -32.52 6.22
CA THR A 62 18.03 -32.78 4.80
C THR A 62 17.30 -31.62 4.09
N PRO A 63 17.69 -31.21 2.87
CA PRO A 63 17.00 -30.15 2.15
C PRO A 63 15.53 -30.55 1.92
N PRO A 64 14.54 -29.70 2.30
CA PRO A 64 13.16 -29.97 1.97
C PRO A 64 13.00 -29.89 0.45
N ALA A 65 12.42 -30.94 -0.13
CA ALA A 65 11.94 -30.97 -1.49
C ALA A 65 11.08 -29.72 -1.76
N ALA A 66 11.37 -29.04 -2.87
CA ALA A 66 10.70 -27.82 -3.28
C ALA A 66 9.17 -28.02 -3.27
N ALA A 67 8.51 -27.41 -2.28
CA ALA A 67 7.09 -27.20 -2.34
C ALA A 67 6.80 -26.33 -3.58
N PRO A 68 5.76 -26.65 -4.39
CA PRO A 68 5.36 -25.77 -5.48
C PRO A 68 5.05 -24.39 -4.88
N ASP A 69 5.71 -23.37 -5.41
CA ASP A 69 5.58 -21.98 -4.99
C ASP A 69 4.16 -21.51 -5.34
N THR A 70 3.18 -21.81 -4.49
CA THR A 70 1.79 -21.32 -4.55
C THR A 70 1.71 -19.85 -4.15
N ARG A 71 2.62 -19.00 -4.63
CA ARG A 71 2.43 -17.55 -4.54
C ARG A 71 1.33 -17.19 -5.54
N PRO A 72 0.21 -16.59 -5.09
CA PRO A 72 -0.77 -16.04 -6.01
C PRO A 72 -0.04 -15.11 -6.97
N SER A 73 -0.19 -15.34 -8.28
CA SER A 73 0.27 -14.39 -9.30
C SER A 73 -0.25 -13.00 -8.92
N ALA A 74 0.58 -11.95 -9.06
CA ALA A 74 0.25 -10.59 -8.65
C ALA A 74 -1.14 -10.16 -9.15
N ASP A 75 -1.48 -10.51 -10.38
CA ASP A 75 -2.80 -10.26 -10.99
C ASP A 75 -3.99 -10.83 -10.20
N LYS A 76 -3.83 -12.03 -9.61
CA LYS A 76 -4.88 -12.66 -8.78
C LYS A 76 -5.02 -11.95 -7.44
N ALA A 77 -3.92 -11.53 -6.84
CA ALA A 77 -3.96 -10.77 -5.59
C ALA A 77 -4.62 -9.39 -5.78
N ASP A 78 -4.28 -8.70 -6.88
CA ASP A 78 -4.83 -7.40 -7.21
C ASP A 78 -6.33 -7.47 -7.54
N SER A 79 -6.75 -8.50 -8.30
CA SER A 79 -8.19 -8.72 -8.57
C SER A 79 -8.99 -9.03 -7.30
N ALA A 80 -8.43 -9.81 -6.37
CA ALA A 80 -9.08 -10.10 -5.09
C ALA A 80 -9.17 -8.86 -4.19
N LEU A 81 -8.16 -7.98 -4.23
CA LEU A 81 -8.21 -6.68 -3.55
C LEU A 81 -9.26 -5.76 -4.16
N ALA A 82 -9.31 -5.65 -5.49
CA ALA A 82 -10.33 -4.87 -6.20
C ALA A 82 -11.75 -5.36 -5.88
N ALA A 83 -11.98 -6.68 -5.83
CA ALA A 83 -13.26 -7.27 -5.46
C ALA A 83 -13.66 -6.94 -4.01
N ARG A 84 -12.69 -6.93 -3.07
CA ARG A 84 -12.93 -6.52 -1.68
C ARG A 84 -13.30 -5.04 -1.60
N GLN A 85 -12.57 -4.17 -2.29
CA GLN A 85 -12.88 -2.75 -2.36
C GLN A 85 -14.27 -2.49 -2.95
N ALA A 86 -14.65 -3.21 -4.01
CA ALA A 86 -15.97 -3.10 -4.60
C ALA A 86 -17.09 -3.47 -3.62
N ARG A 87 -16.91 -4.53 -2.82
CA ARG A 87 -17.86 -4.90 -1.75
C ARG A 87 -17.94 -3.84 -0.66
N LEU A 88 -16.79 -3.27 -0.27
CA LEU A 88 -16.73 -2.20 0.72
C LEU A 88 -17.49 -0.95 0.24
N ILE A 89 -17.28 -0.54 -1.02
CA ILE A 89 -18.03 0.56 -1.64
C ILE A 89 -19.53 0.26 -1.64
N ALA A 90 -19.93 -0.92 -2.13
CA ALA A 90 -21.34 -1.30 -2.27
C ALA A 90 -22.08 -1.32 -0.93
N ASN A 91 -21.42 -1.79 0.13
CA ASN A 91 -22.04 -1.96 1.43
C ASN A 91 -21.97 -0.69 2.30
N CYS A 92 -20.88 0.10 2.19
CA CYS A 92 -20.56 1.13 3.18
C CYS A 92 -20.47 2.57 2.63
N ALA A 93 -20.42 2.80 1.31
CA ALA A 93 -20.22 4.17 0.80
C ALA A 93 -21.41 5.11 1.07
N ASP A 94 -22.64 4.60 0.94
CA ASP A 94 -23.88 5.36 1.16
C ASP A 94 -24.54 5.04 2.52
N ALA A 95 -23.85 4.26 3.35
CA ALA A 95 -24.42 3.73 4.56
C ALA A 95 -24.55 4.83 5.64
N THR A 96 -25.74 4.93 6.23
CA THR A 96 -26.05 5.93 7.27
C THR A 96 -25.47 5.52 8.63
N TRP A 97 -25.57 6.39 9.64
CA TRP A 97 -25.00 6.13 10.98
C TRP A 97 -25.59 4.91 11.70
N LEU A 98 -26.75 4.41 11.26
CA LEU A 98 -27.36 3.17 11.78
C LEU A 98 -26.86 1.90 11.08
N SER A 99 -26.01 2.02 10.06
CA SER A 99 -25.44 0.85 9.39
C SER A 99 -24.37 0.16 10.24
N LEU A 100 -24.21 -1.16 10.05
CA LEU A 100 -23.16 -1.97 10.68
C LEU A 100 -21.72 -1.57 10.26
N CYS A 101 -21.58 -0.64 9.31
CA CYS A 101 -20.28 -0.18 8.84
C CYS A 101 -19.61 0.73 9.88
N LEU A 102 -18.36 0.42 10.21
CA LEU A 102 -17.58 1.27 11.11
C LEU A 102 -17.41 2.68 10.47
N PRO A 103 -17.25 3.74 11.28
CA PRO A 103 -17.01 5.08 10.74
C PRO A 103 -15.77 5.17 9.82
N GLY A 104 -14.75 4.35 10.08
CA GLY A 104 -13.56 4.22 9.22
C GLY A 104 -13.91 3.66 7.84
N ASP A 105 -14.56 2.48 7.82
CA ASP A 105 -15.02 1.81 6.60
C ASP A 105 -15.90 2.70 5.72
N ARG A 106 -16.77 3.52 6.34
CA ARG A 106 -17.61 4.48 5.61
C ARG A 106 -16.78 5.57 4.92
N ARG A 107 -15.75 6.10 5.58
CA ARG A 107 -14.85 7.10 4.97
C ARG A 107 -14.02 6.47 3.86
N GLU A 108 -13.46 5.30 4.11
CA GLU A 108 -12.68 4.56 3.12
C GLU A 108 -13.54 4.22 1.88
N ALA A 109 -14.73 3.66 2.09
CA ALA A 109 -15.68 3.35 1.02
C ALA A 109 -16.02 4.58 0.17
N LYS A 110 -16.20 5.76 0.80
CA LYS A 110 -16.46 7.01 0.09
C LYS A 110 -15.26 7.46 -0.75
N ILE A 111 -14.06 7.46 -0.17
CA ILE A 111 -12.83 7.81 -0.90
C ILE A 111 -12.62 6.87 -2.10
N LEU A 112 -12.78 5.56 -1.89
CA LEU A 112 -12.65 4.57 -2.95
C LEU A 112 -13.71 4.75 -4.04
N ARG A 113 -14.96 5.08 -3.66
CA ARG A 113 -16.04 5.37 -4.61
C ARG A 113 -15.74 6.61 -5.44
N GLU A 114 -15.32 7.70 -4.80
CA GLU A 114 -14.97 8.96 -5.47
C GLU A 114 -13.83 8.75 -6.46
N ALA A 115 -12.78 8.02 -6.06
CA ALA A 115 -11.68 7.65 -6.94
C ALA A 115 -12.15 6.81 -8.15
N ALA A 116 -13.01 5.82 -7.92
CA ALA A 116 -13.58 4.99 -8.98
C ALA A 116 -14.45 5.81 -9.96
N GLN A 117 -15.27 6.73 -9.44
CA GLN A 117 -16.10 7.62 -10.24
C GLN A 117 -15.26 8.62 -11.05
N ALA A 118 -14.20 9.18 -10.46
CA ALA A 118 -13.27 10.05 -11.17
C ALA A 118 -12.59 9.30 -12.33
N ALA A 119 -12.13 8.05 -12.10
CA ALA A 119 -11.54 7.22 -13.13
C ALA A 119 -12.55 6.86 -14.25
N ALA A 120 -13.79 6.52 -13.89
CA ALA A 120 -14.85 6.24 -14.85
C ALA A 120 -15.21 7.47 -15.69
N THR A 121 -15.30 8.64 -15.05
CA THR A 121 -15.54 9.92 -15.73
C THR A 121 -14.43 10.26 -16.71
N LEU A 122 -13.17 10.07 -16.32
CA LEU A 122 -12.01 10.27 -17.19
C LEU A 122 -12.08 9.34 -18.41
N ARG A 123 -12.34 8.05 -18.20
CA ARG A 123 -12.51 7.09 -19.29
C ARG A 123 -13.64 7.51 -20.23
N GLY A 124 -14.80 7.90 -19.71
CA GLY A 124 -15.92 8.38 -20.52
C GLY A 124 -15.55 9.58 -21.39
N LYS A 125 -14.83 10.56 -20.85
CA LYS A 125 -14.34 11.73 -21.61
C LYS A 125 -13.37 11.32 -22.71
N VAL A 126 -12.42 10.44 -22.40
CA VAL A 126 -11.44 9.95 -23.39
C VAL A 126 -12.16 9.17 -24.48
N THR A 127 -13.08 8.26 -24.14
CA THR A 127 -13.88 7.51 -25.11
C THR A 127 -14.74 8.43 -25.99
N ALA A 128 -15.34 9.48 -25.43
CA ALA A 128 -16.08 10.47 -26.21
C ALA A 128 -15.18 11.18 -27.23
N LEU A 129 -14.00 11.65 -26.80
CA LEU A 129 -13.03 12.29 -27.70
C LEU A 129 -12.54 11.34 -28.80
N LEU A 130 -12.32 10.06 -28.46
CA LEU A 130 -11.96 9.04 -29.44
C LEU A 130 -13.09 8.81 -30.47
N SER A 131 -14.35 8.83 -30.04
CA SER A 131 -15.49 8.71 -30.95
C SER A 131 -15.65 9.91 -31.89
N GLU A 132 -15.19 11.09 -31.47
CA GLU A 132 -15.12 12.31 -32.29
C GLU A 132 -13.85 12.37 -33.17
N SER A 133 -13.04 11.30 -33.24
CA SER A 133 -11.74 11.25 -33.93
C SER A 133 -10.69 12.26 -33.43
N ARG A 134 -10.87 12.81 -32.23
CA ARG A 134 -9.96 13.80 -31.60
C ARG A 134 -8.87 13.11 -30.79
N CYS A 135 -8.01 12.40 -31.50
CA CYS A 135 -6.95 11.56 -30.93
C CYS A 135 -5.99 12.32 -30.00
N ASP A 136 -5.45 13.46 -30.43
CA ASP A 136 -4.48 14.22 -29.61
C ASP A 136 -5.09 14.73 -28.30
N GLU A 137 -6.34 15.15 -28.34
CA GLU A 137 -7.07 15.61 -27.16
C GLU A 137 -7.43 14.48 -26.21
N ALA A 138 -7.80 13.32 -26.74
CA ALA A 138 -8.06 12.12 -25.95
C ALA A 138 -6.81 11.70 -25.14
N VAL A 139 -5.65 11.68 -25.80
CA VAL A 139 -4.37 11.34 -25.17
C VAL A 139 -3.98 12.39 -24.13
N LYS A 140 -4.09 13.69 -24.47
CA LYS A 140 -3.81 14.78 -23.53
C LYS A 140 -4.71 14.71 -22.29
N THR A 141 -6.00 14.40 -22.48
CA THR A 141 -6.97 14.23 -21.39
C THR A 141 -6.60 13.05 -20.49
N ALA A 142 -6.22 11.91 -21.06
CA ALA A 142 -5.78 10.75 -20.29
C ALA A 142 -4.51 11.03 -19.46
N LEU A 143 -3.54 11.75 -20.04
CA LEU A 143 -2.31 12.15 -19.36
C LEU A 143 -2.57 13.18 -18.25
N ALA A 144 -3.45 14.15 -18.48
CA ALA A 144 -3.86 15.12 -17.45
C ALA A 144 -4.56 14.45 -16.27
N GLY A 145 -5.29 13.35 -16.52
CA GLY A 145 -5.88 12.52 -15.48
C GLY A 145 -4.91 11.53 -14.80
N GLY A 146 -3.61 11.56 -15.15
CA GLY A 146 -2.58 10.71 -14.55
C GLY A 146 -2.62 9.23 -14.96
N ASN A 147 -3.47 8.87 -15.94
CA ASN A 147 -3.62 7.47 -16.35
C ASN A 147 -2.78 7.14 -17.59
N MET A 148 -1.55 6.68 -17.34
CA MET A 148 -0.58 6.35 -18.39
C MET A 148 -0.99 5.14 -19.24
N ALA A 149 -1.69 4.17 -18.66
CA ALA A 149 -2.20 3.02 -19.40
C ALA A 149 -3.28 3.45 -20.40
N LEU A 150 -4.24 4.25 -19.95
CA LEU A 150 -5.31 4.79 -20.78
C LEU A 150 -4.77 5.70 -21.91
N ALA A 151 -3.72 6.47 -21.64
CA ALA A 151 -3.08 7.28 -22.67
C ALA A 151 -2.41 6.42 -23.77
N ARG A 152 -1.83 5.26 -23.40
CA ARG A 152 -1.28 4.31 -24.38
C ARG A 152 -2.39 3.66 -25.20
N GLU A 153 -3.44 3.19 -24.54
CA GLU A 153 -4.62 2.61 -25.21
C GLU A 153 -5.24 3.59 -26.21
N ALA A 154 -5.41 4.86 -25.83
CA ALA A 154 -5.93 5.90 -26.71
C ALA A 154 -5.02 6.16 -27.93
N ARG A 155 -3.68 6.15 -27.73
CA ARG A 155 -2.73 6.27 -28.84
C ARG A 155 -2.77 5.08 -29.78
N ASP A 156 -2.87 3.87 -29.23
CA ASP A 156 -2.92 2.63 -30.00
C ASP A 156 -4.19 2.54 -30.84
N PHE A 157 -5.32 3.01 -30.31
CA PHE A 157 -6.58 3.11 -31.05
C PHE A 157 -6.50 4.06 -32.26
N CYS A 158 -5.68 5.11 -32.15
CA CYS A 158 -5.53 6.14 -33.17
C CYS A 158 -4.41 5.87 -34.19
N LYS A 159 -3.75 4.71 -34.11
CA LYS A 159 -2.81 4.28 -35.16
C LYS A 159 -3.60 3.85 -36.40
N PRO A 160 -3.18 4.26 -37.62
CA PRO A 160 -3.79 3.81 -38.86
C PRO A 160 -3.57 2.32 -39.13
#